data_AF-A0A177FCD8-F1
#
_entry.id   AF-A0A177FCD8-F1
#
_cell.length_a   1.000
_cell.length_b   1.000
_cell.length_c   1.000
_cell.angle_alpha   90.00
_cell.angle_beta   90.00
_cell.angle_gamma   90.00
#
_symmetry.space_group_name_H-M   'P 1'
#
loop_
_entity.id
_entity.type
_entity.pdbx_description
1 polymer ?
#
loop_
_entity_poly.entity_id
_entity_poly.type
_entity_poly.pdbx_seq_one_letter_code
_entity_poly.pdbx_strand_id
1 'polypeptide(L)'
;MSVVSQVVSSLTGSHHEYDLVVVGSGFAGSMTTLNFLEECKKLGKRGRVALIEAGKEGERCGASRWTMAYLRLDKDNNFDSDWKHEMKRVSEGLADLEYCAKMEKEVPVTAQYLLDHGVKLNHHDEKNVLLEFNTNQHFVFPEGGGHAIINALFDHIRKFDGVTIMWETQAEQLLTHDDGSVCGVKVRKADGHMTKVHGKKVMLACGGFEGNREMLAKYVGPRTEHLELIAPGLKYNTGFGLRMGLEVGAAVAGSMSGMHCELVDTRAKKPDAVIWGHNYGIVVNENCKRFYDEGKRHLFATFEMIALETWRDHNQKSYFITDSPIMDRFRPGWVYDTTDQEPEKSETIEGLAEKLGLDPNELKKTVDEYNAAINDKEFNLMALDGKRTHGLNPDKTNWANPITKPPYYGYPMKAQLTFTYGGLKCDLDSRVLSTTGVPIPGLYCAGELSGLFYNECKFSNAPPPWTPICRIHA
;
A
#
# COMPACT_ATOMS: atom_id res chain seq x y z
N MET A 1 -9.03 -50.01 -25.20
CA MET A 1 -8.18 -48.89 -25.69
C MET A 1 -7.00 -48.80 -24.75
N SER A 2 -5.81 -49.10 -25.27
CA SER A 2 -4.66 -49.55 -24.46
C SER A 2 -3.91 -48.39 -23.79
N VAL A 3 -3.12 -48.69 -22.77
CA VAL A 3 -2.16 -47.78 -22.09
C VAL A 3 -1.33 -46.94 -23.07
N VAL A 4 -1.11 -47.45 -24.29
CA VAL A 4 -0.43 -46.73 -25.38
C VAL A 4 -1.20 -45.47 -25.81
N SER A 5 -2.53 -45.45 -25.74
CA SER A 5 -3.35 -44.27 -26.05
C SER A 5 -3.15 -43.12 -25.04
N GLN A 6 -2.94 -43.45 -23.75
CA GLN A 6 -2.61 -42.47 -22.71
C GLN A 6 -1.16 -42.00 -22.81
N VAL A 7 -0.25 -42.90 -23.18
CA VAL A 7 1.15 -42.54 -23.45
C VAL A 7 1.24 -41.63 -24.68
N VAL A 8 0.49 -41.91 -25.75
CA VAL A 8 0.49 -41.08 -26.97
C VAL A 8 -0.21 -39.74 -26.75
N SER A 9 -1.26 -39.64 -25.93
CA SER A 9 -1.84 -38.35 -25.56
C SER A 9 -0.90 -37.50 -24.68
N SER A 10 0.05 -38.12 -23.98
CA SER A 10 1.11 -37.40 -23.24
C SER A 10 2.27 -36.95 -24.13
N LEU A 11 2.36 -37.42 -25.37
CA LEU A 11 3.42 -37.07 -26.34
C LEU A 11 3.13 -35.78 -27.13
N THR A 12 1.96 -35.17 -26.98
CA THR A 12 1.66 -33.86 -27.56
C THR A 12 1.91 -32.75 -26.54
N GLY A 13 3.15 -32.66 -26.07
CA GLY A 13 3.65 -31.44 -25.45
C GLY A 13 3.88 -30.40 -26.53
N SER A 14 2.82 -29.84 -27.14
CA SER A 14 2.98 -28.56 -27.81
C SER A 14 3.31 -27.55 -26.73
N HIS A 15 4.60 -27.37 -26.44
CA HIS A 15 5.09 -26.29 -25.60
C HIS A 15 4.63 -24.99 -26.25
N HIS A 16 3.48 -24.48 -25.81
CA HIS A 16 3.04 -23.15 -26.16
C HIS A 16 4.00 -22.18 -25.49
N GLU A 17 5.07 -21.84 -26.20
CA GLU A 17 6.02 -20.83 -25.75
C GLU A 17 5.35 -19.45 -25.87
N TYR A 18 5.17 -18.76 -24.76
CA TYR A 18 4.65 -17.40 -24.73
C TYR A 18 5.76 -16.40 -25.06
N ASP A 19 5.40 -15.23 -25.60
CA ASP A 19 6.38 -14.16 -25.78
C ASP A 19 6.65 -13.47 -24.44
N LEU A 20 5.66 -13.42 -23.56
CA LEU A 20 5.75 -12.88 -22.22
C LEU A 20 4.92 -13.71 -21.24
N VAL A 21 5.51 -14.03 -20.08
CA VAL A 21 4.79 -14.55 -18.92
C VAL A 21 4.69 -13.42 -17.89
N VAL A 22 3.48 -13.11 -17.44
CA VAL A 22 3.21 -12.11 -16.40
C VAL A 22 2.67 -12.84 -15.17
N VAL A 23 3.31 -12.65 -14.02
CA VAL A 23 2.91 -13.27 -12.76
C VAL A 23 2.26 -12.22 -11.86
N GLY A 24 0.97 -12.38 -11.58
CA GLY A 24 0.14 -11.47 -10.80
C GLY A 24 -0.76 -10.60 -11.69
N SER A 25 -2.02 -10.43 -11.30
CA SER A 25 -3.04 -9.70 -12.07
C SER A 25 -3.52 -8.39 -11.42
N GLY A 26 -2.74 -7.83 -10.50
CA GLY A 26 -2.96 -6.48 -9.95
C GLY A 26 -2.73 -5.38 -11.00
N PHE A 27 -2.55 -4.13 -10.55
CA PHE A 27 -2.35 -3.00 -11.46
C PHE A 27 -1.16 -3.21 -12.42
N ALA A 28 0.02 -3.47 -11.87
CA ALA A 28 1.25 -3.65 -12.65
C ALA A 28 1.15 -4.80 -13.66
N GLY A 29 0.55 -5.93 -13.26
CA GLY A 29 0.38 -7.09 -14.15
C GLY A 29 -0.63 -6.84 -15.26
N SER A 30 -1.73 -6.18 -14.94
CA SER A 30 -2.78 -5.79 -15.90
C SER A 30 -2.25 -4.78 -16.91
N MET A 31 -1.58 -3.72 -16.43
CA MET A 31 -0.94 -2.69 -17.26
C MET A 31 0.14 -3.30 -18.16
N THR A 32 1.01 -4.16 -17.62
CA THR A 32 2.04 -4.85 -18.41
C THR A 32 1.40 -5.68 -19.53
N THR A 33 0.39 -6.48 -19.20
CA THR A 33 -0.28 -7.36 -20.15
C THR A 33 -0.93 -6.57 -21.28
N LEU A 34 -1.70 -5.54 -20.94
CA LEU A 34 -2.42 -4.74 -21.94
C LEU A 34 -1.45 -3.94 -22.82
N ASN A 35 -0.50 -3.21 -22.23
CA ASN A 35 0.51 -2.46 -22.98
C ASN A 35 1.29 -3.35 -23.94
N PHE A 36 1.73 -4.53 -23.51
CA PHE A 36 2.45 -5.46 -24.38
C PHE A 36 1.62 -5.90 -25.59
N LEU A 37 0.35 -6.24 -25.38
CA LEU A 37 -0.55 -6.69 -26.44
C LEU A 37 -0.86 -5.56 -27.43
N GLU A 38 -1.07 -4.35 -26.93
CA GLU A 38 -1.31 -3.17 -27.75
C GLU A 38 -0.10 -2.77 -28.58
N GLU A 39 1.09 -2.77 -27.98
CA GLU A 39 2.33 -2.50 -28.72
C GLU A 39 2.61 -3.57 -29.77
N CYS A 40 2.37 -4.85 -29.48
CA CYS A 40 2.44 -5.89 -30.50
C CYS A 40 1.49 -5.60 -31.66
N LYS A 41 0.23 -5.24 -31.38
CA LYS A 41 -0.77 -4.90 -32.39
C LYS A 41 -0.34 -3.68 -33.22
N LYS A 42 0.15 -2.62 -32.59
CA LYS A 42 0.67 -1.42 -33.28
C LYS A 42 1.83 -1.76 -34.22
N LEU A 43 2.69 -2.70 -33.84
CA LEU A 43 3.81 -3.19 -34.64
C LEU A 43 3.42 -4.28 -35.66
N GLY A 44 2.13 -4.60 -35.81
CA GLY A 44 1.66 -5.65 -36.72
C GLY A 44 2.09 -7.08 -36.31
N LYS A 45 2.43 -7.28 -35.04
CA LYS A 45 2.83 -8.57 -34.46
C LYS A 45 1.70 -9.19 -33.65
N ARG A 46 1.65 -10.51 -33.60
CA ARG A 46 0.75 -11.26 -32.70
C ARG A 46 1.50 -11.65 -31.43
N GLY A 47 1.41 -10.83 -30.38
CA GLY A 47 1.98 -11.15 -29.08
C GLY A 47 1.19 -12.25 -28.37
N ARG A 48 1.88 -13.18 -27.70
CA ARG A 48 1.28 -14.20 -26.83
C ARG A 48 1.67 -13.99 -25.38
N VAL A 49 0.70 -13.87 -24.49
CA VAL A 49 0.91 -13.64 -23.06
C VAL A 49 0.27 -14.74 -22.22
N ALA A 50 0.99 -15.27 -21.24
CA ALA A 50 0.41 -16.02 -20.12
C ALA A 50 0.31 -15.10 -18.91
N LEU A 51 -0.90 -14.75 -18.49
CA LEU A 51 -1.17 -13.98 -17.27
C LEU A 51 -1.56 -14.95 -16.16
N ILE A 52 -0.67 -15.13 -15.19
CA ILE A 52 -0.79 -16.13 -14.11
C ILE A 52 -1.30 -15.45 -12.85
N GLU A 53 -2.33 -16.02 -12.23
CA GLU A 53 -2.91 -15.55 -10.97
C GLU A 53 -3.18 -16.71 -10.01
N ALA A 54 -2.75 -16.55 -8.75
CA ALA A 54 -2.89 -17.56 -7.71
C ALA A 54 -4.33 -17.67 -7.18
N GLY A 55 -5.10 -16.59 -7.24
CA GLY A 55 -6.49 -16.58 -6.79
C GLY A 55 -7.50 -16.98 -7.86
N LYS A 56 -8.77 -17.02 -7.43
CA LYS A 56 -9.91 -17.36 -8.30
C LYS A 56 -10.30 -16.18 -9.18
N GLU A 57 -10.89 -16.49 -10.33
CA GLU A 57 -11.53 -15.46 -11.14
C GLU A 57 -12.58 -14.70 -10.31
N GLY A 58 -12.55 -13.37 -10.40
CA GLY A 58 -13.48 -12.52 -9.68
C GLY A 58 -13.16 -12.30 -8.20
N GLU A 59 -12.24 -13.05 -7.57
CA GLU A 59 -11.76 -12.76 -6.20
C GLU A 59 -10.88 -11.50 -6.20
N ARG A 60 -9.96 -11.43 -7.18
CA ARG A 60 -8.90 -10.42 -7.35
C ARG A 60 -7.92 -10.38 -6.18
N CYS A 61 -6.66 -10.72 -6.45
CA CYS A 61 -5.59 -10.80 -5.47
C CYS A 61 -4.92 -9.45 -5.19
N GLY A 62 -4.25 -9.35 -4.05
CA GLY A 62 -3.55 -8.15 -3.60
C GLY A 62 -4.48 -7.01 -3.18
N ALA A 63 -3.93 -5.80 -3.09
CA ALA A 63 -4.65 -4.61 -2.63
C ALA A 63 -5.47 -3.91 -3.73
N SER A 64 -5.17 -4.15 -5.02
CA SER A 64 -5.66 -3.33 -6.14
C SER A 64 -7.19 -3.21 -6.20
N ARG A 65 -7.93 -4.24 -5.79
CA ARG A 65 -9.40 -4.19 -5.72
C ARG A 65 -9.94 -3.36 -4.55
N TRP A 66 -9.21 -3.32 -3.44
CA TRP A 66 -9.74 -2.89 -2.15
C TRP A 66 -9.42 -1.44 -1.81
N THR A 67 -8.48 -0.85 -2.53
CA THR A 67 -8.06 0.54 -2.32
C THR A 67 -8.95 1.53 -3.06
N MET A 68 -9.12 2.73 -2.48
CA MET A 68 -9.65 3.90 -3.19
C MET A 68 -8.70 4.47 -4.25
N ALA A 69 -7.44 4.06 -4.25
CA ALA A 69 -6.41 4.51 -5.20
C ALA A 69 -6.30 6.05 -5.27
N TYR A 70 -6.16 6.71 -4.13
CA TYR A 70 -5.81 8.14 -4.09
C TYR A 70 -4.46 8.38 -4.77
N LEU A 71 -4.49 9.23 -5.79
CA LEU A 71 -3.36 9.59 -6.63
C LEU A 71 -2.90 11.02 -6.28
N ARG A 72 -1.59 11.18 -6.07
CA ARG A 72 -0.88 12.45 -5.87
C ARG A 72 -0.80 13.25 -7.18
N LEU A 73 -1.96 13.61 -7.70
CA LEU A 73 -2.10 14.38 -8.93
C LEU A 73 -2.74 15.73 -8.61
N ASP A 74 -2.32 16.76 -9.33
CA ASP A 74 -3.02 18.03 -9.36
C ASP A 74 -4.29 17.98 -10.24
N LYS A 75 -4.99 19.10 -10.32
CA LYS A 75 -6.23 19.24 -11.13
C LYS A 75 -6.04 18.96 -12.63
N ASP A 76 -4.82 19.06 -13.13
CA ASP A 76 -4.46 18.92 -14.54
C ASP A 76 -3.81 17.54 -14.79
N ASN A 77 -3.88 16.62 -13.81
CA ASN A 77 -3.26 15.29 -13.81
C ASN A 77 -1.73 15.30 -13.88
N ASN A 78 -1.07 16.41 -13.48
CA ASN A 78 0.36 16.40 -13.27
C ASN A 78 0.68 15.78 -11.92
N PHE A 79 1.79 15.06 -11.85
CA PHE A 79 2.26 14.46 -10.61
C PHE A 79 2.84 15.50 -9.65
N ASP A 80 2.79 15.18 -8.36
CA ASP A 80 3.38 15.97 -7.28
C ASP A 80 4.83 16.38 -7.59
N SER A 81 5.02 17.69 -7.78
CA SER A 81 6.31 18.27 -8.18
C SER A 81 7.37 18.24 -7.08
N ASP A 82 7.00 17.97 -5.83
CA ASP A 82 7.93 17.83 -4.70
C ASP A 82 8.30 16.37 -4.41
N TRP A 83 7.78 15.42 -5.20
CA TRP A 83 7.96 13.99 -4.99
C TRP A 83 9.42 13.56 -4.75
N LYS A 84 10.34 13.96 -5.63
CA LYS A 84 11.77 13.60 -5.47
C LYS A 84 12.39 14.17 -4.21
N HIS A 85 12.02 15.41 -3.85
CA HIS A 85 12.54 16.05 -2.66
C HIS A 85 12.07 15.29 -1.42
N GLU A 86 10.79 14.97 -1.38
CA GLU A 86 10.19 14.22 -0.29
C GLU A 86 10.77 12.81 -0.18
N MET A 87 10.91 12.08 -1.30
CA MET A 87 11.54 10.77 -1.33
C MET A 87 13.00 10.81 -0.85
N LYS A 88 13.78 11.83 -1.25
CA LYS A 88 15.15 12.02 -0.76
C LYS A 88 15.16 12.26 0.75
N ARG A 89 14.22 13.08 1.26
CA ARG A 89 14.13 13.46 2.66
C ARG A 89 13.79 12.27 3.55
N VAL A 90 12.76 11.49 3.22
CA VAL A 90 12.33 10.35 4.05
C VAL A 90 13.23 9.13 3.96
N SER A 91 13.90 8.94 2.82
CA SER A 91 14.80 7.79 2.65
C SER A 91 16.22 8.07 3.16
N GLU A 92 16.49 9.27 3.67
CA GLU A 92 17.83 9.79 3.96
C GLU A 92 18.81 9.64 2.77
N GLY A 93 18.29 9.76 1.55
CA GLY A 93 19.05 9.64 0.31
C GLY A 93 19.27 8.21 -0.20
N LEU A 94 18.62 7.19 0.39
CA LEU A 94 18.70 5.80 -0.08
C LEU A 94 17.78 5.49 -1.27
N ALA A 95 16.71 6.28 -1.46
CA ALA A 95 15.81 6.11 -2.59
C ALA A 95 16.53 6.38 -3.92
N ASP A 96 16.17 5.61 -4.94
CA ASP A 96 16.65 5.84 -6.30
C ASP A 96 15.99 7.09 -6.88
N LEU A 97 16.74 8.19 -6.96
CA LEU A 97 16.23 9.47 -7.43
C LEU A 97 16.05 9.52 -8.96
N GLU A 98 16.77 8.67 -9.71
CA GLU A 98 16.54 8.55 -11.15
C GLU A 98 15.20 7.85 -11.41
N TYR A 99 14.89 6.81 -10.63
CA TYR A 99 13.58 6.16 -10.66
C TYR A 99 12.46 7.14 -10.26
N CYS A 100 12.66 7.94 -9.21
CA CYS A 100 11.69 8.96 -8.81
C CYS A 100 11.47 10.01 -9.92
N ALA A 101 12.53 10.41 -10.63
CA ALA A 101 12.44 11.33 -11.77
C ALA A 101 11.77 10.70 -12.99
N LYS A 102 11.92 9.38 -13.19
CA LYS A 102 11.18 8.65 -14.22
C LYS A 102 9.70 8.62 -13.89
N MET A 103 9.32 8.34 -12.64
CA MET A 103 7.91 8.38 -12.22
C MET A 103 7.25 9.75 -12.45
N GLU A 104 7.91 10.85 -12.07
CA GLU A 104 7.39 12.20 -12.33
C GLU A 104 7.02 12.44 -13.80
N LYS A 105 7.77 11.83 -14.73
CA LYS A 105 7.52 11.96 -16.18
C LYS A 105 6.44 11.01 -16.68
N GLU A 106 6.40 9.79 -16.17
CA GLU A 106 5.52 8.73 -16.68
C GLU A 106 4.12 8.76 -16.06
N VAL A 107 3.97 9.23 -14.81
CA VAL A 107 2.68 9.22 -14.11
C VAL A 107 1.57 9.96 -14.87
N PRO A 108 1.79 11.17 -15.44
CA PRO A 108 0.76 11.82 -16.26
C PRO A 108 0.39 11.02 -17.52
N VAL A 109 1.37 10.34 -18.14
CA VAL A 109 1.15 9.46 -19.29
C VAL A 109 0.32 8.25 -18.88
N THR A 110 0.62 7.64 -17.73
CA THR A 110 -0.16 6.53 -17.17
C THR A 110 -1.58 6.96 -16.81
N ALA A 111 -1.77 8.15 -16.23
CA ALA A 111 -3.10 8.67 -15.92
C ALA A 111 -3.93 8.86 -17.20
N GLN A 112 -3.33 9.45 -18.25
CA GLN A 112 -3.99 9.57 -19.55
C GLN A 112 -4.31 8.21 -20.18
N TYR A 113 -3.39 7.25 -20.08
CA TYR A 113 -3.63 5.90 -20.54
C TYR A 113 -4.84 5.27 -19.85
N LEU A 114 -4.99 5.41 -18.53
CA LEU A 114 -6.17 4.91 -17.82
C LEU A 114 -7.48 5.57 -18.31
N LEU A 115 -7.46 6.89 -18.55
CA LEU A 115 -8.61 7.63 -19.10
C LEU A 115 -9.00 7.10 -20.49
N ASP A 116 -8.01 6.91 -21.37
CA ASP A 116 -8.22 6.37 -22.73
C ASP A 116 -8.83 4.96 -22.72
N HIS A 117 -8.63 4.23 -21.62
CA HIS A 117 -9.16 2.88 -21.41
C HIS A 117 -10.47 2.85 -20.61
N GLY A 118 -11.09 4.00 -20.36
CA GLY A 118 -12.42 4.11 -19.78
C GLY A 118 -12.45 4.16 -18.25
N VAL A 119 -11.31 4.33 -17.59
CA VAL A 119 -11.27 4.71 -16.18
C VAL A 119 -11.74 6.15 -16.06
N LYS A 120 -12.65 6.42 -15.12
CA LYS A 120 -13.08 7.79 -14.79
C LYS A 120 -12.34 8.26 -13.55
N LEU A 121 -11.85 9.49 -13.57
CA LEU A 121 -11.15 10.11 -12.45
C LEU A 121 -12.01 11.21 -11.83
N ASN A 122 -12.10 11.19 -10.50
CA ASN A 122 -12.67 12.26 -9.69
C ASN A 122 -11.55 13.19 -9.25
N HIS A 123 -11.79 14.49 -9.39
CA HIS A 123 -10.89 15.56 -9.00
C HIS A 123 -11.42 16.21 -7.73
N HIS A 124 -10.65 16.19 -6.64
CA HIS A 124 -11.09 16.67 -5.33
C HIS A 124 -10.19 17.80 -4.82
N ASP A 125 -10.79 18.97 -4.62
CA ASP A 125 -10.18 20.08 -3.90
C ASP A 125 -10.37 19.86 -2.39
N GLU A 126 -9.26 19.68 -1.68
CA GLU A 126 -9.26 19.52 -0.23
C GLU A 126 -9.25 20.88 0.46
N LYS A 127 -10.23 21.10 1.35
CA LYS A 127 -10.46 22.41 2.00
C LYS A 127 -10.27 22.38 3.51
N ASN A 128 -10.22 21.19 4.09
CA ASN A 128 -10.22 20.99 5.53
C ASN A 128 -8.96 20.25 6.03
N VAL A 129 -8.23 19.57 5.14
CA VAL A 129 -7.02 18.84 5.48
C VAL A 129 -5.83 19.43 4.74
N LEU A 130 -4.81 19.89 5.46
CA LEU A 130 -3.55 20.27 4.84
C LEU A 130 -2.85 19.05 4.22
N LEU A 131 -2.87 18.98 2.89
CA LEU A 131 -2.14 17.97 2.14
C LEU A 131 -0.63 18.22 2.20
N GLU A 132 0.12 17.12 2.29
CA GLU A 132 1.58 17.13 2.13
C GLU A 132 2.02 17.32 0.67
N PHE A 133 1.14 17.00 -0.28
CA PHE A 133 1.48 16.97 -1.69
C PHE A 133 1.59 18.39 -2.24
N ASN A 134 2.55 18.62 -3.13
CA ASN A 134 2.64 19.88 -3.85
C ASN A 134 1.73 19.87 -5.09
N THR A 135 0.44 19.71 -4.83
CA THR A 135 -0.66 19.60 -5.80
C THR A 135 -1.72 20.70 -5.61
N ASN A 136 -1.37 21.77 -4.88
CA ASN A 136 -2.25 22.89 -4.57
C ASN A 136 -3.57 22.48 -3.88
N GLN A 137 -3.45 21.65 -2.83
CA GLN A 137 -4.58 21.09 -2.07
C GLN A 137 -5.55 20.27 -2.94
N HIS A 138 -5.01 19.50 -3.88
CA HIS A 138 -5.79 18.65 -4.78
C HIS A 138 -5.30 17.20 -4.73
N PHE A 139 -6.21 16.24 -4.89
CA PHE A 139 -5.85 14.87 -5.21
C PHE A 139 -6.90 14.24 -6.12
N VAL A 140 -6.50 13.19 -6.81
CA VAL A 140 -7.34 12.51 -7.81
C VAL A 140 -7.56 11.07 -7.39
N PHE A 141 -8.73 10.50 -7.69
CA PHE A 141 -8.98 9.08 -7.45
C PHE A 141 -9.98 8.53 -8.48
N PRO A 142 -9.89 7.24 -8.85
CA PRO A 142 -10.84 6.65 -9.79
C PRO A 142 -12.26 6.55 -9.19
N GLU A 143 -13.27 6.85 -10.00
CA GLU A 143 -14.67 6.55 -9.66
C GLU A 143 -14.83 5.03 -9.51
N GLY A 144 -15.20 4.57 -8.30
CA GLY A 144 -15.25 3.13 -7.97
C GLY A 144 -13.92 2.53 -7.51
N GLY A 145 -12.92 3.35 -7.19
CA GLY A 145 -11.67 2.91 -6.59
C GLY A 145 -10.80 2.07 -7.53
N GLY A 146 -9.80 1.39 -6.95
CA GLY A 146 -8.90 0.51 -7.69
C GLY A 146 -9.62 -0.65 -8.38
N HIS A 147 -10.77 -1.08 -7.88
CA HIS A 147 -11.60 -2.09 -8.55
C HIS A 147 -12.04 -1.65 -9.96
N ALA A 148 -12.40 -0.38 -10.13
CA ALA A 148 -12.81 0.16 -11.42
C ALA A 148 -11.66 0.17 -12.43
N ILE A 149 -10.44 0.53 -11.99
CA ILE A 149 -9.23 0.46 -12.82
C ILE A 149 -9.01 -0.97 -13.32
N ILE A 150 -8.98 -1.95 -12.42
CA ILE A 150 -8.73 -3.35 -12.80
C ILE A 150 -9.79 -3.86 -13.77
N ASN A 151 -11.07 -3.54 -13.54
CA ASN A 151 -12.14 -4.01 -14.42
C ASN A 151 -12.01 -3.39 -15.82
N ALA A 152 -11.77 -2.08 -15.93
CA ALA A 152 -11.57 -1.42 -17.21
C ALA A 152 -10.40 -2.04 -17.99
N LEU A 153 -9.25 -2.26 -17.34
CA LEU A 153 -8.09 -2.91 -17.99
C LEU A 153 -8.42 -4.34 -18.43
N PHE A 154 -9.08 -5.14 -17.59
CA PHE A 154 -9.45 -6.51 -17.93
C PHE A 154 -10.45 -6.61 -19.08
N ASP A 155 -11.37 -5.65 -19.20
CA ASP A 155 -12.32 -5.58 -20.30
C ASP A 155 -11.61 -5.36 -21.63
N HIS A 156 -10.45 -4.69 -21.65
CA HIS A 156 -9.61 -4.59 -22.84
C HIS A 156 -8.74 -5.82 -23.05
N ILE A 157 -8.08 -6.34 -22.00
CA ILE A 157 -7.22 -7.53 -22.08
C ILE A 157 -7.99 -8.72 -22.69
N ARG A 158 -9.23 -8.95 -22.26
CA ARG A 158 -10.07 -10.07 -22.74
C ARG A 158 -10.46 -9.98 -24.22
N LYS A 159 -10.29 -8.83 -24.88
CA LYS A 159 -10.56 -8.67 -26.31
C LYS A 159 -9.43 -9.20 -27.20
N PHE A 160 -8.27 -9.54 -26.63
CA PHE A 160 -7.14 -10.08 -27.38
C PHE A 160 -7.13 -11.61 -27.37
N ASP A 161 -7.07 -12.24 -28.55
CA ASP A 161 -6.90 -13.70 -28.66
C ASP A 161 -5.50 -14.20 -28.25
N GLY A 162 -4.57 -13.27 -27.98
CA GLY A 162 -3.18 -13.55 -27.64
C GLY A 162 -2.94 -13.79 -26.15
N VAL A 163 -3.93 -13.58 -25.28
CA VAL A 163 -3.77 -13.75 -23.82
C VAL A 163 -4.36 -15.06 -23.34
N THR A 164 -3.63 -15.78 -22.50
CA THR A 164 -4.13 -16.89 -21.69
C THR A 164 -4.10 -16.46 -20.23
N ILE A 165 -5.27 -16.34 -19.61
CA ILE A 165 -5.40 -16.00 -18.19
C ILE A 165 -5.51 -17.29 -17.39
N MET A 166 -4.56 -17.54 -16.50
CA MET A 166 -4.42 -18.75 -15.71
C MET A 166 -4.76 -18.46 -14.25
N TRP A 167 -6.03 -18.64 -13.88
CA TRP A 167 -6.49 -18.54 -12.49
C TRP A 167 -6.07 -19.76 -11.66
N GLU A 168 -6.11 -19.63 -10.34
CA GLU A 168 -5.75 -20.68 -9.38
C GLU A 168 -4.43 -21.37 -9.74
N THR A 169 -3.47 -20.56 -10.18
CA THR A 169 -2.16 -20.99 -10.69
C THR A 169 -1.08 -20.16 -10.02
N GLN A 170 -0.34 -20.77 -9.09
CA GLN A 170 0.70 -20.09 -8.32
C GLN A 170 2.08 -20.34 -8.95
N ALA A 171 2.80 -19.27 -9.30
CA ALA A 171 4.20 -19.39 -9.70
C ALA A 171 5.09 -19.70 -8.48
N GLU A 172 5.91 -20.75 -8.58
CA GLU A 172 6.75 -21.22 -7.47
C GLU A 172 8.26 -21.15 -7.76
N GLN A 173 8.68 -21.17 -9.02
CA GLN A 173 10.10 -21.16 -9.38
C GLN A 173 10.31 -20.54 -10.77
N LEU A 174 11.37 -19.75 -10.95
CA LEU A 174 11.81 -19.33 -12.28
C LEU A 174 12.49 -20.50 -13.01
N LEU A 175 12.23 -20.62 -14.31
CA LEU A 175 12.96 -21.54 -15.18
C LEU A 175 14.09 -20.77 -15.85
N THR A 176 15.28 -21.36 -15.88
CA THR A 176 16.47 -20.76 -16.52
C THR A 176 17.05 -21.69 -17.57
N HIS A 177 17.68 -21.11 -18.58
CA HIS A 177 18.61 -21.79 -19.47
C HIS A 177 19.98 -21.99 -18.78
N ASP A 178 20.85 -22.77 -19.41
CA ASP A 178 22.21 -23.07 -18.89
C ASP A 178 23.10 -21.81 -18.79
N ASP A 179 22.81 -20.79 -19.60
CA ASP A 179 23.49 -19.48 -19.55
C ASP A 179 22.96 -18.55 -18.44
N GLY A 180 21.97 -19.01 -17.65
CA GLY A 180 21.34 -18.26 -16.57
C GLY A 180 20.19 -17.35 -17.01
N SER A 181 19.86 -17.26 -18.31
CA SER A 181 18.72 -16.47 -18.77
C SER A 181 17.38 -17.10 -18.37
N VAL A 182 16.43 -16.27 -17.94
CA VAL A 182 15.09 -16.70 -17.51
C VAL A 182 14.21 -16.98 -18.72
N CYS A 183 13.54 -18.14 -18.74
CA CYS A 183 12.75 -18.65 -19.86
C CYS A 183 11.37 -19.20 -19.49
N GLY A 184 10.86 -18.82 -18.31
CA GLY A 184 9.52 -19.15 -17.87
C GLY A 184 9.42 -19.36 -16.37
N VAL A 185 8.33 -20.00 -15.94
CA VAL A 185 8.04 -20.32 -14.54
C VAL A 185 7.52 -21.74 -14.38
N LYS A 186 7.85 -22.36 -13.26
CA LYS A 186 7.18 -23.57 -12.78
C LYS A 186 6.01 -23.13 -11.90
N VAL A 187 4.82 -23.63 -12.18
CA VAL A 187 3.57 -23.24 -11.51
C VAL A 187 2.89 -24.44 -10.86
N ARG A 188 2.22 -24.18 -9.75
CA ARG A 188 1.30 -25.07 -9.05
C ARG A 188 -0.13 -24.72 -9.45
N LYS A 189 -0.87 -25.70 -9.96
CA LYS A 189 -2.30 -25.53 -10.28
C LYS A 189 -3.19 -25.91 -9.10
N ALA A 190 -4.47 -25.54 -9.18
CA ALA A 190 -5.51 -25.89 -8.20
C ALA A 190 -5.60 -27.40 -7.89
N ASP A 191 -5.25 -28.25 -8.86
CA ASP A 191 -5.20 -29.71 -8.72
C ASP A 191 -3.96 -30.23 -7.97
N GLY A 192 -3.08 -29.34 -7.50
CA GLY A 192 -1.84 -29.65 -6.79
C GLY A 192 -0.65 -30.03 -7.68
N HIS A 193 -0.86 -30.22 -8.99
CA HIS A 193 0.20 -30.62 -9.91
C HIS A 193 1.10 -29.43 -10.27
N MET A 194 2.38 -29.75 -10.47
CA MET A 194 3.33 -28.80 -11.05
C MET A 194 3.33 -28.91 -12.57
N THR A 195 3.32 -27.76 -13.24
CA THR A 195 3.58 -27.67 -14.67
C THR A 195 4.56 -26.54 -14.96
N LYS A 196 5.09 -26.51 -16.18
CA LYS A 196 5.98 -25.45 -16.67
C LYS A 196 5.20 -24.56 -17.63
N VAL A 197 5.34 -23.25 -17.46
CA VAL A 197 4.87 -22.24 -18.41
C VAL A 197 6.12 -21.57 -18.98
N HIS A 198 6.41 -21.88 -20.24
CA HIS A 198 7.59 -21.34 -20.93
C HIS A 198 7.26 -20.00 -21.58
N GLY A 199 8.19 -19.06 -21.49
CA GLY A 199 8.11 -17.84 -22.28
C GLY A 199 9.44 -17.12 -22.39
N LYS A 200 9.58 -16.32 -23.45
CA LYS A 200 10.84 -15.65 -23.79
C LYS A 200 11.29 -14.63 -22.74
N LYS A 201 10.33 -14.07 -21.99
CA LYS A 201 10.51 -13.06 -20.95
C LYS A 201 9.51 -13.31 -19.82
N VAL A 202 9.88 -12.97 -18.58
CA VAL A 202 9.04 -13.08 -17.39
C VAL A 202 8.95 -11.72 -16.70
N MET A 203 7.74 -11.23 -16.47
CA MET A 203 7.43 -10.09 -15.61
C MET A 203 6.86 -10.60 -14.29
N LEU A 204 7.53 -10.29 -13.19
CA LEU A 204 7.00 -10.49 -11.84
C LEU A 204 6.26 -9.23 -11.38
N ALA A 205 4.93 -9.32 -11.25
CA ALA A 205 4.04 -8.23 -10.85
C ALA A 205 3.06 -8.71 -9.75
N CYS A 206 3.59 -9.42 -8.76
CA CYS A 206 2.83 -10.26 -7.84
C CYS A 206 2.79 -9.75 -6.38
N GLY A 207 2.90 -8.43 -6.19
CA GLY A 207 2.82 -7.79 -4.88
C GLY A 207 4.04 -8.09 -3.99
N GLY A 208 3.93 -7.72 -2.72
CA GLY A 208 4.97 -7.94 -1.71
C GLY A 208 4.84 -9.26 -0.95
N PHE A 209 5.21 -9.22 0.33
CA PHE A 209 5.24 -10.37 1.24
C PHE A 209 4.44 -10.17 2.53
N GLU A 210 3.59 -9.16 2.61
CA GLU A 210 2.72 -8.84 3.75
C GLU A 210 1.78 -9.99 4.16
N GLY A 211 1.35 -10.82 3.21
CA GLY A 211 0.53 -12.00 3.47
C GLY A 211 1.31 -13.17 4.06
N ASN A 212 2.65 -13.09 4.14
CA ASN A 212 3.50 -14.19 4.57
C ASN A 212 4.09 -13.97 5.97
N ARG A 213 3.52 -14.65 6.96
CA ARG A 213 3.97 -14.59 8.37
C ARG A 213 5.43 -14.99 8.57
N GLU A 214 5.93 -15.97 7.82
CA GLU A 214 7.33 -16.41 7.93
C GLU A 214 8.28 -15.32 7.41
N MET A 215 7.97 -14.74 6.26
CA MET A 215 8.80 -13.65 5.69
C MET A 215 8.71 -12.38 6.52
N LEU A 216 7.54 -12.05 7.07
CA LEU A 216 7.39 -10.94 8.02
C LEU A 216 8.24 -11.17 9.28
N ALA A 217 8.20 -12.36 9.88
CA ALA A 217 9.03 -12.68 11.03
C ALA A 217 10.53 -12.60 10.69
N LYS A 218 10.92 -13.04 9.49
CA LYS A 218 12.30 -13.02 9.00
C LYS A 218 12.83 -11.62 8.73
N TYR A 219 12.08 -10.76 8.04
CA TYR A 219 12.57 -9.46 7.56
C TYR A 219 12.16 -8.28 8.43
N VAL A 220 10.98 -8.32 9.04
CA VAL A 220 10.42 -7.21 9.83
C VAL A 220 10.70 -7.41 11.31
N GLY A 221 10.47 -8.62 11.83
CA GLY A 221 10.83 -9.00 13.20
C GLY A 221 9.64 -9.44 14.05
N PRO A 222 9.75 -9.33 15.39
CA PRO A 222 8.78 -9.89 16.33
C PRO A 222 7.43 -9.16 16.29
N ARG A 223 6.39 -9.80 16.84
CA ARG A 223 5.00 -9.31 16.95
C ARG A 223 4.23 -9.22 15.63
N THR A 224 4.83 -9.56 14.49
CA THR A 224 4.15 -9.50 13.18
C THR A 224 2.98 -10.48 13.09
N GLU A 225 2.93 -11.51 13.93
CA GLU A 225 1.78 -12.41 14.11
C GLU A 225 0.50 -11.72 14.59
N HIS A 226 0.61 -10.58 15.26
CA HIS A 226 -0.51 -9.76 15.73
C HIS A 226 -0.96 -8.70 14.72
N LEU A 227 -0.26 -8.56 13.60
CA LEU A 227 -0.55 -7.55 12.60
C LEU A 227 -1.51 -8.13 11.56
N GLU A 228 -2.77 -7.71 11.57
CA GLU A 228 -3.75 -8.21 10.61
C GLU A 228 -3.60 -7.51 9.24
N LEU A 229 -4.10 -8.16 8.18
CA LEU A 229 -4.13 -7.57 6.84
C LEU A 229 -5.33 -6.63 6.72
N ILE A 230 -5.14 -5.49 6.07
CA ILE A 230 -6.22 -4.50 5.90
C ILE A 230 -7.30 -4.94 4.90
N ALA A 231 -6.95 -5.86 4.00
CA ALA A 231 -7.84 -6.34 2.96
C ALA A 231 -7.69 -7.86 2.71
N PRO A 232 -8.79 -8.58 2.41
CA PRO A 232 -8.75 -10.03 2.17
C PRO A 232 -7.84 -10.46 1.03
N GLY A 233 -7.70 -9.64 -0.01
CA GLY A 233 -6.86 -9.95 -1.17
C GLY A 233 -5.36 -10.03 -0.85
N LEU A 234 -4.91 -9.40 0.23
CA LEU A 234 -3.50 -9.37 0.63
C LEU A 234 -2.96 -10.73 1.09
N LYS A 235 -3.83 -11.70 1.39
CA LYS A 235 -3.41 -13.07 1.72
C LYS A 235 -2.60 -13.74 0.59
N TYR A 236 -2.71 -13.23 -0.64
CA TYR A 236 -1.98 -13.72 -1.81
C TYR A 236 -0.58 -13.11 -1.96
N ASN A 237 -0.31 -11.98 -1.31
CA ASN A 237 0.98 -11.28 -1.35
C ASN A 237 1.97 -12.00 -0.44
N THR A 238 2.40 -13.17 -0.88
CA THR A 238 3.13 -14.16 -0.08
C THR A 238 4.65 -14.11 -0.28
N GLY A 239 5.15 -13.14 -1.07
CA GLY A 239 6.57 -12.97 -1.33
C GLY A 239 7.19 -14.03 -2.24
N PHE A 240 6.40 -14.85 -2.92
CA PHE A 240 6.91 -15.86 -3.87
C PHE A 240 7.68 -15.22 -5.03
N GLY A 241 7.24 -14.07 -5.54
CA GLY A 241 7.98 -13.29 -6.53
C GLY A 241 9.37 -12.90 -6.04
N LEU A 242 9.44 -12.36 -4.81
CA LEU A 242 10.69 -11.98 -4.17
C LEU A 242 11.61 -13.19 -3.98
N ARG A 243 11.10 -14.29 -3.43
CA ARG A 243 11.86 -15.54 -3.26
C ARG A 243 12.42 -16.04 -4.59
N MET A 244 11.59 -16.11 -5.63
CA MET A 244 12.01 -16.54 -6.97
C MET A 244 13.14 -15.67 -7.52
N GLY A 245 13.05 -14.34 -7.36
CA GLY A 245 14.12 -13.43 -7.78
C GLY A 245 15.42 -13.65 -7.02
N LEU A 246 15.35 -13.80 -5.69
CA LEU A 246 16.52 -14.07 -4.85
C LEU A 246 17.22 -15.39 -5.22
N GLU A 247 16.45 -16.43 -5.57
CA GLU A 247 16.98 -17.74 -6.00
C GLU A 247 17.83 -17.69 -7.27
N VAL A 248 17.58 -16.71 -8.15
CA VAL A 248 18.37 -16.48 -9.37
C VAL A 248 19.40 -15.36 -9.22
N GLY A 249 19.67 -14.91 -7.99
CA GLY A 249 20.73 -13.94 -7.68
C GLY A 249 20.33 -12.47 -7.86
N ALA A 250 19.04 -12.14 -7.83
CA ALA A 250 18.58 -10.76 -7.86
C ALA A 250 19.03 -9.97 -6.62
N ALA A 251 19.36 -8.70 -6.82
CA ALA A 251 19.53 -7.73 -5.76
C ALA A 251 18.18 -7.28 -5.20
N VAL A 252 18.20 -6.73 -3.98
CA VAL A 252 17.04 -6.10 -3.35
C VAL A 252 17.21 -4.58 -3.29
N ALA A 253 16.09 -3.89 -3.19
CA ALA A 253 15.99 -2.46 -2.92
C ALA A 253 14.83 -2.19 -1.97
N GLY A 254 14.74 -0.98 -1.44
CA GLY A 254 13.80 -0.62 -0.39
C GLY A 254 14.14 -1.23 0.96
N SER A 255 13.39 -0.84 1.99
CA SER A 255 13.54 -1.37 3.34
C SER A 255 12.83 -2.72 3.45
N MET A 256 13.58 -3.81 3.53
CA MET A 256 13.02 -5.16 3.75
C MET A 256 12.25 -5.27 5.07
N SER A 257 12.56 -4.45 6.08
CA SER A 257 11.80 -4.37 7.33
C SER A 257 10.70 -3.29 7.30
N GLY A 258 10.57 -2.57 6.18
CA GLY A 258 9.59 -1.51 5.99
C GLY A 258 8.23 -2.02 5.55
N MET A 259 7.20 -1.39 6.08
CA MET A 259 5.82 -1.77 5.86
C MET A 259 4.88 -0.58 6.00
N HIS A 260 3.82 -0.63 5.21
CA HIS A 260 2.70 0.29 5.30
C HIS A 260 1.65 -0.23 6.25
N CYS A 261 1.35 0.52 7.32
CA CYS A 261 0.27 0.19 8.23
C CYS A 261 -0.68 1.37 8.38
N GLU A 262 -1.98 1.08 8.54
CA GLU A 262 -2.99 2.11 8.74
C GLU A 262 -3.74 1.86 10.06
N LEU A 263 -4.21 2.95 10.70
CA LEU A 263 -5.06 2.88 11.89
C LEU A 263 -6.50 2.60 11.48
N VAL A 264 -7.01 1.43 11.81
CA VAL A 264 -8.36 0.99 11.44
C VAL A 264 -9.26 0.85 12.66
N ASP A 265 -10.56 1.09 12.49
CA ASP A 265 -11.56 0.82 13.52
C ASP A 265 -11.61 -0.69 13.83
N THR A 266 -11.41 -1.06 15.09
CA THR A 266 -11.37 -2.48 15.51
C THR A 266 -12.72 -3.18 15.37
N ARG A 267 -13.81 -2.42 15.28
CA ARG A 267 -15.20 -2.92 15.20
C ARG A 267 -15.65 -3.13 13.76
N ALA A 268 -14.94 -2.58 12.78
CA ALA A 268 -15.36 -2.58 11.40
C ALA A 268 -15.37 -3.99 10.79
N LYS A 269 -16.31 -4.22 9.86
CA LYS A 269 -16.46 -5.51 9.15
C LYS A 269 -16.00 -5.45 7.70
N LYS A 270 -15.85 -4.24 7.16
CA LYS A 270 -15.33 -3.98 5.82
C LYS A 270 -13.80 -3.83 5.84
N PRO A 271 -13.11 -4.12 4.72
CA PRO A 271 -11.71 -3.76 4.55
C PRO A 271 -11.53 -2.24 4.42
N ASP A 272 -10.28 -1.78 4.58
CA ASP A 272 -9.89 -0.36 4.42
C ASP A 272 -10.69 0.59 5.34
N ALA A 273 -10.96 0.16 6.58
CA ALA A 273 -11.76 0.88 7.58
C ALA A 273 -10.93 1.88 8.41
N VAL A 274 -10.11 2.67 7.72
CA VAL A 274 -9.15 3.61 8.32
C VAL A 274 -9.86 4.73 9.08
N ILE A 275 -9.23 5.28 10.12
CA ILE A 275 -9.67 6.50 10.80
C ILE A 275 -8.60 7.58 10.61
N TRP A 276 -8.93 8.67 9.92
CA TRP A 276 -7.95 9.70 9.51
C TRP A 276 -7.91 10.92 10.45
N GLY A 277 -8.67 10.92 11.55
CA GLY A 277 -8.87 12.10 12.39
C GLY A 277 -7.72 12.47 13.34
N HIS A 278 -6.65 11.67 13.42
CA HIS A 278 -5.64 11.76 14.48
C HIS A 278 -4.99 13.14 14.64
N ASN A 279 -4.78 13.90 13.56
CA ASN A 279 -4.24 15.27 13.64
C ASN A 279 -5.13 16.23 14.45
N TYR A 280 -6.44 16.02 14.46
CA TYR A 280 -7.42 16.98 14.98
C TYR A 280 -8.03 16.56 16.32
N GLY A 281 -7.50 15.50 16.93
CA GLY A 281 -7.78 15.11 18.31
C GLY A 281 -6.53 14.58 18.97
N ILE A 282 -6.69 13.59 19.84
CA ILE A 282 -5.59 12.85 20.47
C ILE A 282 -5.73 11.35 20.24
N VAL A 283 -4.60 10.65 20.24
CA VAL A 283 -4.56 9.18 20.23
C VAL A 283 -3.94 8.70 21.53
N VAL A 284 -4.66 7.85 22.25
CA VAL A 284 -4.21 7.26 23.52
C VAL A 284 -4.10 5.74 23.41
N ASN A 285 -3.21 5.14 24.19
CA ASN A 285 -3.11 3.68 24.33
C ASN A 285 -4.15 3.12 25.33
N GLU A 286 -4.10 1.81 25.61
CA GLU A 286 -5.01 1.15 26.57
C GLU A 286 -4.90 1.68 28.02
N ASN A 287 -3.81 2.36 28.36
CA ASN A 287 -3.59 3.02 29.65
C ASN A 287 -3.99 4.50 29.63
N CYS A 288 -4.74 4.94 28.61
CA CYS A 288 -5.16 6.32 28.39
C CYS A 288 -4.00 7.31 28.23
N LYS A 289 -2.79 6.87 27.86
CA LYS A 289 -1.64 7.77 27.64
C LYS A 289 -1.43 8.03 26.16
N ARG A 290 -1.21 9.30 25.82
CA ARG A 290 -0.69 9.69 24.50
C ARG A 290 0.72 9.12 24.33
N PHE A 291 1.05 8.72 23.11
CA PHE A 291 2.33 8.08 22.80
C PHE A 291 3.00 8.63 21.55
N TYR A 292 2.27 9.35 20.70
CA TYR A 292 2.80 9.96 19.48
C TYR A 292 2.39 11.44 19.38
N ASP A 293 3.24 12.26 18.74
CA ASP A 293 2.89 13.63 18.37
C ASP A 293 1.97 13.60 17.13
N GLU A 294 0.66 13.62 17.37
CA GLU A 294 -0.33 13.51 16.29
C GLU A 294 -0.34 14.76 15.39
N GLY A 295 0.34 15.85 15.79
CA GLY A 295 0.50 17.08 15.01
C GLY A 295 1.90 17.25 14.40
N LYS A 296 2.76 16.22 14.43
CA LYS A 296 4.17 16.33 14.01
C LYS A 296 4.34 16.75 12.55
N ARG A 297 3.49 16.23 11.66
CA ARG A 297 3.48 16.48 10.20
C ARG A 297 2.05 16.41 9.67
N HIS A 298 1.90 16.56 8.36
CA HIS A 298 0.66 16.36 7.62
C HIS A 298 -0.01 15.02 7.92
N LEU A 299 -1.30 14.93 7.59
CA LEU A 299 -2.15 13.77 7.87
C LEU A 299 -1.59 12.47 7.28
N PHE A 300 -1.22 12.48 6.00
CA PHE A 300 -0.65 11.31 5.31
C PHE A 300 0.78 10.95 5.73
N ALA A 301 1.45 11.78 6.53
CA ALA A 301 2.80 11.49 7.04
C ALA A 301 2.81 11.01 8.49
N THR A 302 1.68 11.11 9.20
CA THR A 302 1.60 10.83 10.65
C THR A 302 0.81 9.58 10.98
N PHE A 303 -0.27 9.28 10.23
CA PHE A 303 -1.16 8.15 10.53
C PHE A 303 -0.43 6.81 10.58
N GLU A 304 0.46 6.58 9.61
CA GLU A 304 1.20 5.34 9.48
C GLU A 304 2.15 5.12 10.65
N MET A 305 2.72 6.21 11.18
CA MET A 305 3.58 6.07 12.36
C MET A 305 2.83 5.68 13.60
N ILE A 306 1.69 6.32 13.82
CA ILE A 306 0.84 5.98 14.94
C ILE A 306 0.42 4.52 14.82
N ALA A 307 0.10 4.03 13.61
CA ALA A 307 -0.17 2.62 13.38
C ALA A 307 1.02 1.71 13.75
N LEU A 308 2.23 2.03 13.28
CA LEU A 308 3.42 1.24 13.59
C LEU A 308 3.74 1.20 15.09
N GLU A 309 3.62 2.33 15.81
CA GLU A 309 3.82 2.39 17.26
C GLU A 309 2.70 1.66 18.02
N THR A 310 1.44 1.82 17.58
CA THR A 310 0.29 1.06 18.11
C THR A 310 0.56 -0.44 18.06
N TRP A 311 1.09 -0.93 16.94
CA TRP A 311 1.45 -2.32 16.76
C TRP A 311 2.63 -2.75 17.64
N ARG A 312 3.74 -2.01 17.57
CA ARG A 312 5.02 -2.42 18.18
C ARG A 312 5.00 -2.33 19.69
N ASP A 313 4.45 -1.25 20.22
CA ASP A 313 4.70 -0.82 21.60
C ASP A 313 3.41 -0.68 22.42
N HIS A 314 2.23 -0.74 21.80
CA HIS A 314 0.93 -0.56 22.47
C HIS A 314 -0.08 -1.68 22.25
N ASN A 315 0.41 -2.92 22.12
CA ASN A 315 -0.41 -4.13 22.14
C ASN A 315 -1.56 -4.15 21.11
N GLN A 316 -1.37 -3.49 19.96
CA GLN A 316 -2.40 -3.37 18.93
C GLN A 316 -3.68 -2.68 19.41
N LYS A 317 -3.57 -1.77 20.40
CA LYS A 317 -4.69 -1.02 20.95
C LYS A 317 -4.36 0.46 21.07
N SER A 318 -5.13 1.25 20.34
CA SER A 318 -5.12 2.71 20.43
C SER A 318 -6.54 3.23 20.32
N TYR A 319 -6.77 4.45 20.76
CA TYR A 319 -8.10 5.05 20.81
C TYR A 319 -7.98 6.50 20.36
N PHE A 320 -8.69 6.85 19.29
CA PHE A 320 -8.81 8.24 18.86
C PHE A 320 -9.91 8.91 19.66
N ILE A 321 -9.64 10.11 20.18
CA ILE A 321 -10.54 10.88 21.03
C ILE A 321 -10.65 12.31 20.49
N THR A 322 -11.88 12.80 20.34
CA THR A 322 -12.18 14.15 19.83
C THR A 322 -13.51 14.66 20.38
N ASP A 323 -13.87 15.90 20.04
CA ASP A 323 -15.11 16.56 20.45
C ASP A 323 -15.98 17.02 19.26
N SER A 324 -17.14 17.63 19.55
CA SER A 324 -18.16 17.94 18.54
C SER A 324 -17.72 18.93 17.44
N PRO A 325 -16.95 20.01 17.69
CA PRO A 325 -16.49 20.90 16.62
C PRO A 325 -15.66 20.21 15.54
N ILE A 326 -14.83 19.24 15.93
CA ILE A 326 -14.01 18.47 14.99
C ILE A 326 -14.88 17.47 14.26
N MET A 327 -15.79 16.79 14.97
CA MET A 327 -16.69 15.82 14.36
C MET A 327 -17.62 16.49 13.34
N ASP A 328 -18.28 17.59 13.70
CA ASP A 328 -19.19 18.35 12.83
C ASP A 328 -18.49 18.83 11.55
N ARG A 329 -17.19 19.15 11.64
CA ARG A 329 -16.39 19.60 10.50
C ARG A 329 -16.04 18.47 9.53
N PHE A 330 -15.59 17.34 10.06
CA PHE A 330 -14.95 16.29 9.24
C PHE A 330 -15.87 15.11 8.92
N ARG A 331 -16.94 14.89 9.69
CA ARG A 331 -17.91 13.81 9.45
C ARG A 331 -18.67 13.94 8.12
N PRO A 332 -18.96 15.14 7.58
CA PRO A 332 -19.55 15.26 6.23
C PRO A 332 -18.61 14.88 5.08
N GLY A 333 -17.36 14.50 5.36
CA GLY A 333 -16.37 14.16 4.34
C GLY A 333 -15.56 12.91 4.69
N TRP A 334 -14.56 12.64 3.86
CA TRP A 334 -13.89 11.33 3.77
C TRP A 334 -13.13 10.86 5.02
N VAL A 335 -12.82 11.77 5.97
CA VAL A 335 -11.94 11.50 7.12
C VAL A 335 -12.43 10.35 8.00
N TYR A 336 -13.75 10.14 8.08
CA TYR A 336 -14.35 9.07 8.87
C TYR A 336 -15.28 8.16 8.06
N ASP A 337 -15.35 8.30 6.73
CA ASP A 337 -16.28 7.57 5.86
C ASP A 337 -15.78 6.17 5.47
N THR A 338 -14.51 5.90 5.74
CA THR A 338 -13.86 4.61 5.49
C THR A 338 -14.33 3.51 6.44
N THR A 339 -14.71 3.81 7.68
CA THR A 339 -15.32 2.82 8.59
C THR A 339 -16.83 2.65 8.36
N ASP A 340 -17.36 1.45 8.59
CA ASP A 340 -18.81 1.17 8.58
C ASP A 340 -19.46 1.30 9.98
N GLN A 341 -18.73 1.85 10.95
CA GLN A 341 -19.17 2.03 12.33
C GLN A 341 -19.27 3.50 12.70
N GLU A 342 -20.30 3.84 13.47
CA GLU A 342 -20.39 5.16 14.11
C GLU A 342 -19.38 5.28 15.26
N PRO A 343 -18.88 6.49 15.55
CA PRO A 343 -18.03 6.71 16.73
C PRO A 343 -18.81 6.39 18.01
N GLU A 344 -18.13 5.87 19.01
CA GLU A 344 -18.66 5.93 20.38
C GLU A 344 -18.82 7.41 20.76
N LYS A 345 -19.91 7.75 21.45
CA LYS A 345 -20.18 9.14 21.85
C LYS A 345 -20.71 9.26 23.27
N SER A 346 -20.38 10.32 23.98
CA SER A 346 -20.83 10.59 25.35
C SER A 346 -20.86 12.09 25.65
N GLU A 347 -21.70 12.53 26.59
CA GLU A 347 -21.73 13.93 27.06
C GLU A 347 -20.55 14.25 28.01
N THR A 348 -19.83 13.24 28.49
CA THR A 348 -18.63 13.38 29.35
C THR A 348 -17.48 12.50 28.84
N ILE A 349 -16.24 12.89 29.13
CA ILE A 349 -15.04 12.11 28.79
C ILE A 349 -15.03 10.77 29.53
N GLU A 350 -15.49 10.76 30.77
CA GLU A 350 -15.63 9.58 31.62
C GLU A 350 -16.59 8.57 30.99
N GLY A 351 -17.78 9.02 30.57
CA GLY A 351 -18.75 8.16 29.90
C GLY A 351 -18.28 7.69 28.52
N LEU A 352 -17.40 8.45 27.84
CA LEU A 352 -16.75 7.99 26.61
C LEU A 352 -15.74 6.88 26.91
N ALA A 353 -14.93 7.04 27.98
CA ALA A 353 -13.97 6.03 28.41
C ALA A 353 -14.66 4.70 28.72
N GLU A 354 -15.76 4.73 29.46
CA GLU A 354 -16.55 3.53 29.78
C GLU A 354 -16.99 2.78 28.53
N LYS A 355 -17.48 3.50 27.50
CA LYS A 355 -17.91 2.91 26.22
C LYS A 355 -16.75 2.30 25.43
N LEU A 356 -15.56 2.90 25.53
CA LEU A 356 -14.35 2.40 24.89
C LEU A 356 -13.63 1.31 25.69
N GLY A 357 -14.10 1.00 26.91
CA GLY A 357 -13.45 0.05 27.82
C GLY A 357 -12.15 0.58 28.42
N LEU A 358 -12.03 1.90 28.57
CA LEU A 358 -10.89 2.61 29.15
C LEU A 358 -11.18 3.03 30.60
N ASP A 359 -10.13 3.38 31.35
CA ASP A 359 -10.29 3.96 32.70
C ASP A 359 -10.84 5.40 32.60
N PRO A 360 -12.01 5.69 33.20
CA PRO A 360 -12.64 7.01 33.08
C PRO A 360 -11.81 8.15 33.68
N ASN A 361 -11.13 7.91 34.80
CA ASN A 361 -10.36 8.93 35.49
C ASN A 361 -9.05 9.22 34.75
N GLU A 362 -8.37 8.19 34.24
CA GLU A 362 -7.11 8.37 33.51
C GLU A 362 -7.32 9.02 32.15
N LEU A 363 -8.42 8.71 31.43
CA LEU A 363 -8.74 9.40 30.19
C LEU A 363 -9.06 10.87 30.45
N LYS A 364 -9.92 11.15 31.44
CA LYS A 364 -10.28 12.51 31.82
C LYS A 364 -9.05 13.32 32.21
N LYS A 365 -8.16 12.76 33.04
CA LYS A 365 -6.89 13.37 33.41
C LYS A 365 -6.05 13.72 32.19
N THR A 366 -5.92 12.80 31.24
CA THR A 366 -5.11 13.01 30.04
C THR A 366 -5.69 14.13 29.15
N VAL A 367 -7.01 14.20 29.02
CA VAL A 367 -7.69 15.29 28.29
C VAL A 367 -7.53 16.63 29.01
N ASP A 368 -7.67 16.66 30.34
CA ASP A 368 -7.47 17.88 31.14
C ASP A 368 -6.02 18.39 31.03
N GLU A 369 -5.03 17.50 31.17
CA GLU A 369 -3.60 17.81 31.02
C GLU A 369 -3.27 18.30 29.60
N TYR A 370 -3.84 17.65 28.58
CA TYR A 370 -3.71 18.08 27.20
C TYR A 370 -4.27 19.49 27.00
N ASN A 371 -5.51 19.74 27.42
CA ASN A 371 -6.18 21.03 27.29
C ASN A 371 -5.41 22.15 28.02
N ALA A 372 -4.88 21.88 29.21
CA ALA A 372 -4.13 22.85 30.01
C ALA A 372 -2.75 23.19 29.43
N ALA A 373 -2.17 22.31 28.61
CA ALA A 373 -0.83 22.49 28.03
C ALA A 373 -0.84 23.26 26.70
N ILE A 374 -2.01 23.54 26.11
CA ILE A 374 -2.16 24.21 24.81
C ILE A 374 -1.73 25.67 24.89
N ASN A 375 -0.99 26.14 23.88
CA ASN A 375 -0.65 27.55 23.73
C ASN A 375 -1.78 28.39 23.11
N ASP A 376 -1.66 29.72 23.25
CA ASP A 376 -2.65 30.69 22.76
C ASP A 376 -2.59 30.96 21.24
N LYS A 377 -1.82 30.19 20.46
CA LYS A 377 -1.77 30.40 19.00
C LYS A 377 -3.12 30.07 18.36
N GLU A 378 -3.44 30.79 17.28
CA GLU A 378 -4.64 30.57 16.48
C GLU A 378 -4.60 29.20 15.80
N PHE A 379 -5.77 28.56 15.72
CA PHE A 379 -5.94 27.28 15.05
C PHE A 379 -6.06 27.49 13.54
N ASN A 380 -5.17 26.89 12.75
CA ASN A 380 -5.24 26.96 11.30
C ASN A 380 -5.05 25.58 10.66
N LEU A 381 -6.14 25.02 10.14
CA LEU A 381 -6.14 23.71 9.47
C LEU A 381 -5.24 23.65 8.24
N MET A 382 -5.06 24.77 7.54
CA MET A 382 -4.35 24.83 6.26
C MET A 382 -2.91 25.31 6.42
N ALA A 383 -2.35 25.19 7.62
CA ALA A 383 -0.93 25.42 7.88
C ALA A 383 -0.45 24.50 9.01
N LEU A 384 0.86 24.24 9.04
CA LEU A 384 1.53 23.81 10.27
C LEU A 384 1.53 25.01 11.23
N ASP A 385 0.45 25.15 11.98
CA ASP A 385 0.07 26.37 12.71
C ASP A 385 0.92 26.64 13.97
N GLY A 386 1.65 25.62 14.44
CA GLY A 386 2.38 25.65 15.71
C GLY A 386 1.48 25.84 16.93
N LYS A 387 0.16 25.68 16.79
CA LYS A 387 -0.76 25.59 17.92
C LYS A 387 -0.47 24.26 18.60
N ARG A 388 0.16 24.32 19.78
CA ARG A 388 0.93 23.20 20.32
C ARG A 388 0.74 23.04 21.81
N THR A 389 1.09 21.86 22.33
CA THR A 389 1.21 21.66 23.79
C THR A 389 2.64 21.86 24.27
N HIS A 390 2.81 22.11 25.57
CA HIS A 390 4.10 22.18 26.23
C HIS A 390 4.14 21.38 27.53
N GLY A 391 5.22 20.63 27.74
CA GLY A 391 5.47 19.91 28.99
C GLY A 391 4.75 18.57 29.10
N LEU A 392 4.21 18.06 27.99
CA LEU A 392 3.69 16.71 27.89
C LEU A 392 4.72 15.77 27.27
N ASN A 393 4.51 14.47 27.44
CA ASN A 393 5.29 13.44 26.76
C ASN A 393 4.34 12.50 25.99
N PRO A 394 4.18 12.67 24.66
CA PRO A 394 4.79 13.70 23.80
C PRO A 394 4.03 15.03 23.83
N ASP A 395 4.72 16.12 23.47
CA ASP A 395 4.04 17.35 23.07
C ASP A 395 3.40 17.18 21.68
N LYS A 396 2.25 17.83 21.45
CA LYS A 396 1.62 17.94 20.13
C LYS A 396 2.14 19.19 19.43
N THR A 397 2.72 19.09 18.23
CA THR A 397 3.44 20.22 17.60
C THR A 397 2.54 21.19 16.81
N ASN A 398 1.45 20.71 16.22
CA ASN A 398 0.48 21.51 15.46
C ASN A 398 -0.95 21.06 15.75
N TRP A 399 -1.93 21.92 15.44
CA TRP A 399 -3.36 21.65 15.56
C TRP A 399 -3.82 21.19 16.95
N ALA A 400 -3.14 21.64 18.01
CA ALA A 400 -3.50 21.34 19.38
C ALA A 400 -4.75 22.14 19.81
N ASN A 401 -5.93 21.71 19.37
CA ASN A 401 -7.21 22.31 19.72
C ASN A 401 -7.78 21.68 21.00
N PRO A 402 -8.39 22.46 21.92
CA PRO A 402 -8.97 21.92 23.15
C PRO A 402 -10.16 21.00 22.87
N ILE A 403 -10.23 19.89 23.59
CA ILE A 403 -11.30 18.89 23.55
C ILE A 403 -12.23 19.20 24.75
N THR A 404 -13.27 20.00 24.51
CA THR A 404 -14.09 20.58 25.62
C THR A 404 -15.58 20.66 25.33
N LYS A 405 -16.00 20.42 24.09
CA LYS A 405 -17.40 20.60 23.67
C LYS A 405 -18.09 19.26 23.45
N PRO A 406 -19.01 18.84 24.33
CA PRO A 406 -19.74 17.60 24.13
C PRO A 406 -20.68 17.69 22.91
N PRO A 407 -21.17 16.54 22.40
CA PRO A 407 -20.72 15.20 22.76
C PRO A 407 -19.26 14.97 22.38
N TYR A 408 -18.57 14.19 23.20
CA TYR A 408 -17.23 13.67 22.93
C TYR A 408 -17.34 12.38 22.14
N TYR A 409 -16.37 12.15 21.26
CA TYR A 409 -16.36 11.04 20.33
C TYR A 409 -15.08 10.24 20.43
N GLY A 410 -15.17 8.94 20.17
CA GLY A 410 -13.98 8.11 20.04
C GLY A 410 -14.15 6.87 19.20
N TYR A 411 -13.01 6.40 18.69
CA TYR A 411 -12.88 5.18 17.90
C TYR A 411 -11.82 4.27 18.52
N PRO A 412 -12.12 3.00 18.80
CA PRO A 412 -11.09 2.01 19.11
C PRO A 412 -10.37 1.65 17.81
N MET A 413 -9.04 1.72 17.81
CA MET A 413 -8.21 1.53 16.64
C MET A 413 -7.10 0.50 16.86
N LYS A 414 -6.76 -0.21 15.79
CA LYS A 414 -5.59 -1.09 15.70
C LYS A 414 -4.84 -0.82 14.40
N ALA A 415 -3.61 -1.30 14.29
CA ALA A 415 -2.85 -1.22 13.05
C ALA A 415 -3.16 -2.42 12.15
N GLN A 416 -3.41 -2.16 10.87
CA GLN A 416 -3.49 -3.20 9.84
C GLN A 416 -2.46 -2.96 8.75
N LEU A 417 -1.85 -4.05 8.28
CA LEU A 417 -0.83 -4.08 7.25
C LEU A 417 -1.44 -3.99 5.86
N THR A 418 -0.89 -3.08 5.07
CA THR A 418 -1.35 -2.80 3.71
C THR A 418 -0.38 -3.31 2.66
N PHE A 419 0.93 -3.04 2.81
CA PHE A 419 1.95 -3.50 1.87
C PHE A 419 3.37 -3.45 2.44
N THR A 420 4.33 -4.05 1.76
CA THR A 420 5.76 -4.09 2.14
C THR A 420 6.63 -3.21 1.27
N TYR A 421 7.68 -2.63 1.84
CA TYR A 421 8.50 -1.61 1.17
C TYR A 421 9.64 -2.18 0.33
N GLY A 422 10.25 -3.25 0.85
CA GLY A 422 11.40 -3.89 0.25
C GLY A 422 11.00 -4.93 -0.79
N GLY A 423 11.82 -5.04 -1.83
CA GLY A 423 11.55 -5.90 -2.96
C GLY A 423 12.76 -6.08 -3.85
N LEU A 424 12.54 -6.51 -5.10
CA LEU A 424 13.60 -6.68 -6.08
C LEU A 424 14.11 -5.32 -6.57
N LYS A 425 15.43 -5.20 -6.75
CA LYS A 425 16.03 -4.03 -7.38
C LYS A 425 15.85 -4.12 -8.90
N CYS A 426 15.34 -3.04 -9.49
CA CYS A 426 15.18 -2.92 -10.94
C CYS A 426 15.90 -1.68 -11.44
N ASP A 427 16.22 -1.65 -12.73
CA ASP A 427 16.58 -0.41 -13.41
C ASP A 427 15.35 0.33 -13.96
N LEU A 428 15.59 1.45 -14.65
CA LEU A 428 14.55 2.31 -15.22
C LEU A 428 13.71 1.65 -16.33
N ASP A 429 14.13 0.49 -16.83
CA ASP A 429 13.42 -0.31 -17.84
C ASP A 429 12.74 -1.54 -17.20
N SER A 430 12.57 -1.54 -15.88
CA SER A 430 11.99 -2.64 -15.10
C SER A 430 12.76 -3.96 -15.16
N ARG A 431 14.02 -3.97 -15.64
CA ARG A 431 14.84 -5.19 -15.64
C ARG A 431 15.34 -5.46 -14.24
N VAL A 432 15.17 -6.69 -13.75
CA VAL A 432 15.67 -7.08 -12.44
C VAL A 432 17.19 -7.12 -12.46
N LEU A 433 17.83 -6.43 -11.52
CA LEU A 433 19.29 -6.38 -11.40
C LEU A 433 19.78 -7.51 -10.51
N SER A 434 20.89 -8.13 -10.88
CA SER A 434 21.61 -9.06 -10.02
C SER A 434 22.33 -8.33 -8.87
N THR A 435 22.89 -9.09 -7.92
CA THR A 435 23.77 -8.56 -6.86
C THR A 435 25.04 -7.86 -7.39
N THR A 436 25.42 -8.08 -8.64
CA THR A 436 26.53 -7.36 -9.30
C THR A 436 26.07 -6.09 -10.03
N GLY A 437 24.78 -5.77 -10.01
CA GLY A 437 24.19 -4.61 -10.67
C GLY A 437 23.93 -4.78 -12.17
N VAL A 438 24.05 -6.00 -12.71
CA VAL A 438 23.80 -6.31 -14.13
C VAL A 438 22.40 -6.89 -14.28
N PRO A 439 21.62 -6.50 -15.31
CA PRO A 439 20.31 -7.10 -15.57
C PRO A 439 20.36 -8.63 -15.72
N ILE A 440 19.45 -9.33 -15.04
CA ILE A 440 19.23 -10.76 -15.23
C ILE A 440 18.47 -10.95 -16.55
N PRO A 441 19.05 -11.63 -17.56
CA PRO A 441 18.44 -11.70 -18.88
C PRO A 441 17.07 -12.37 -18.85
N GLY A 442 16.06 -11.65 -19.34
CA GLY A 442 14.69 -12.15 -19.45
C GLY A 442 13.82 -11.99 -18.21
N LEU A 443 14.33 -11.38 -17.13
CA LEU A 443 13.59 -11.15 -15.90
C LEU A 443 13.28 -9.66 -15.67
N TYR A 444 12.03 -9.37 -15.41
CA TYR A 444 11.50 -8.04 -15.15
C TYR A 444 10.63 -8.04 -13.90
N CYS A 445 10.45 -6.88 -13.29
CA CYS A 445 9.60 -6.72 -12.11
C CYS A 445 8.93 -5.33 -12.09
N ALA A 446 7.70 -5.28 -11.58
CA ALA A 446 6.92 -4.05 -11.46
C ALA A 446 5.95 -4.09 -10.27
N GLY A 447 5.44 -2.92 -9.88
CA GLY A 447 4.50 -2.75 -8.77
C GLY A 447 5.19 -2.84 -7.41
N GLU A 448 4.46 -3.25 -6.37
CA GLU A 448 5.00 -3.36 -5.00
C GLU A 448 6.24 -4.26 -4.91
N LEU A 449 6.38 -5.27 -5.78
CA LEU A 449 7.54 -6.15 -5.79
C LEU A 449 8.84 -5.40 -6.13
N SER A 450 8.80 -4.26 -6.82
CA SER A 450 9.98 -3.42 -6.99
C SER A 450 10.20 -2.62 -5.71
N GLY A 451 11.30 -2.90 -5.03
CA GLY A 451 11.58 -2.25 -3.77
C GLY A 451 11.96 -0.78 -3.95
N LEU A 452 11.09 0.14 -3.51
CA LEU A 452 11.29 1.57 -3.68
C LEU A 452 11.35 2.33 -2.35
N PHE A 453 10.47 1.95 -1.43
CA PHE A 453 10.27 2.71 -0.21
C PHE A 453 11.32 2.32 0.81
N TYR A 454 11.79 3.33 1.54
CA TYR A 454 12.64 3.13 2.70
C TYR A 454 11.88 3.71 3.88
N ASN A 455 11.91 3.01 5.01
CA ASN A 455 11.62 3.68 6.27
C ASN A 455 12.62 4.84 6.42
N GLU A 456 12.31 5.83 7.25
CA GLU A 456 13.36 6.71 7.76
C GLU A 456 14.50 5.84 8.36
N CYS A 457 15.63 5.78 7.66
CA CYS A 457 16.84 5.16 8.18
C CYS A 457 17.37 6.02 9.31
N LYS A 458 17.96 5.43 10.36
CA LYS A 458 18.73 6.19 11.34
C LYS A 458 19.94 5.38 11.76
N PHE A 459 21.13 5.90 11.49
CA PHE A 459 22.37 5.43 12.09
C PHE A 459 22.70 6.28 13.32
N SER A 460 22.05 6.09 14.48
CA SER A 460 22.63 6.43 15.80
C SER A 460 21.78 5.96 17.00
N ASN A 461 22.45 5.70 18.13
CA ASN A 461 21.96 5.12 19.38
C ASN A 461 21.05 6.04 20.25
N ALA A 462 20.03 6.69 19.68
CA ALA A 462 19.07 7.52 20.42
C ALA A 462 17.61 7.02 20.26
N PRO A 463 16.73 7.15 21.27
CA PRO A 463 15.34 6.69 21.21
C PRO A 463 14.52 7.49 20.17
N PRO A 464 13.42 6.92 19.67
CA PRO A 464 13.06 7.02 18.26
C PRO A 464 12.26 8.27 17.92
N PRO A 465 12.46 8.79 16.70
CA PRO A 465 11.34 9.30 15.91
C PRO A 465 11.37 8.67 14.52
N TRP A 466 10.41 7.80 14.24
CA TRP A 466 10.21 7.11 12.95
C TRP A 466 9.22 7.91 12.07
N THR A 467 9.27 7.80 10.73
CA THR A 467 8.26 8.32 9.76
C THR A 467 8.24 7.50 8.46
N PRO A 468 7.09 7.28 7.78
CA PRO A 468 7.06 6.61 6.48
C PRO A 468 6.12 7.30 5.44
N ILE A 469 6.06 6.79 4.20
CA ILE A 469 5.35 7.33 3.03
C ILE A 469 4.61 6.21 2.31
N CYS A 470 3.32 6.39 1.96
CA CYS A 470 2.65 5.56 0.94
C CYS A 470 1.51 6.27 0.19
N ARG A 471 1.53 6.18 -1.15
CA ARG A 471 0.48 5.69 -2.09
C ARG A 471 0.86 6.09 -3.53
N ILE A 472 0.54 5.20 -4.48
CA ILE A 472 0.92 5.10 -5.91
C ILE A 472 2.18 4.27 -6.17
N HIS A 473 1.97 2.97 -6.42
CA HIS A 473 2.69 2.19 -7.42
C HIS A 473 1.65 1.31 -8.13
N ALA A 474 1.38 1.62 -9.40
CA ALA A 474 0.49 0.90 -10.29
C ALA A 474 1.08 0.94 -11.69
#